data_AF-A0AAD8HYD6-F1
#
_entry.id   AF-A0AAD8HYD6-F1
#
_cell.length_a   1.000
_cell.length_b   1.000
_cell.length_c   1.000
_cell.angle_alpha   90.00
_cell.angle_beta   90.00
_cell.angle_gamma   90.00
#
_symmetry.space_group_name_H-M   'P 1'
#
loop_
_entity.id
_entity.type
_entity.pdbx_description
1 polymer ?
#
loop_
_entity_poly.entity_id
_entity_poly.type
_entity_poly.pdbx_seq_one_letter_code
_entity_poly.pdbx_strand_id
1 'polypeptide(L)'
;MYGWIRTTSRSESENYFFSQFHQNGSTLSEFYIRFESAMDKQRNETKRLNHDCASAKPATISKLFLEEDAAELYTRAIFYKIQEEILAARDDMRIQTIGPEINGMKCYEMKDVKIKDKIFQVEVSRTHANFSCKKFLM
;
A
#
# COMPACT_ATOMS: atom_id res chain seq x y z
N MET A 1 38.65 5.77 7.40
CA MET A 1 37.56 4.84 7.80
C MET A 1 36.33 5.70 8.12
N TYR A 2 35.52 6.01 7.12
CA TYR A 2 34.28 6.78 7.33
C TYR A 2 33.16 5.78 7.59
N GLY A 3 32.70 5.72 8.83
CA GLY A 3 31.55 4.92 9.22
C GLY A 3 30.33 5.41 8.45
N TRP A 4 29.80 4.56 7.58
CA TRP A 4 28.50 4.78 6.97
C TRP A 4 27.46 4.66 8.09
N ILE A 5 27.10 5.78 8.69
CA ILE A 5 25.91 5.87 9.52
C ILE A 5 24.78 5.49 8.56
N ARG A 6 24.11 4.35 8.80
CA ARG A 6 22.93 3.98 8.02
C ARG A 6 21.85 5.01 8.36
N THR A 7 21.76 6.03 7.55
CA THR A 7 20.57 6.87 7.47
C THR A 7 19.46 5.99 6.92
N THR A 8 18.33 5.96 7.61
CA THR A 8 17.15 5.28 7.08
C THR A 8 16.60 6.13 5.93
N SER A 9 15.97 5.52 4.93
CA SER A 9 15.33 6.27 3.83
C SER A 9 14.40 7.38 4.33
N ARG A 10 13.74 7.15 5.47
CA ARG A 10 12.92 8.15 6.15
C ARG A 10 13.76 9.35 6.62
N SER A 11 14.86 9.13 7.34
CA SER A 11 15.75 10.22 7.78
C SER A 11 16.38 10.98 6.60
N GLU A 12 16.64 10.32 5.47
CA GLU A 12 17.16 10.98 4.27
C GLU A 12 16.12 11.91 3.64
N SER A 13 14.87 11.45 3.58
CA SER A 13 13.76 12.27 3.05
C SER A 13 13.45 13.48 3.93
N GLU A 14 13.49 13.31 5.26
CA GLU A 14 13.29 14.39 6.23
C GLU A 14 14.47 15.37 6.15
N ASN A 15 15.70 14.87 6.12
CA ASN A 15 16.90 15.71 6.00
C ASN A 15 16.92 16.48 4.66
N TYR A 16 16.51 15.86 3.56
CA TYR A 16 16.37 16.53 2.28
C TYR A 16 15.35 17.68 2.35
N PHE A 17 14.17 17.45 2.93
CA PHE A 17 13.16 18.49 3.12
C PHE A 17 13.70 19.68 3.93
N PHE A 18 14.31 19.43 5.10
CA PHE A 18 14.84 20.50 5.95
C PHE A 18 16.10 21.17 5.40
N SER A 19 16.87 20.49 4.55
CA SER A 19 18.04 21.09 3.90
C SER A 19 17.69 22.32 3.07
N GLN A 20 16.47 22.39 2.53
CA GLN A 20 15.97 23.54 1.77
C GLN A 20 15.69 24.78 2.65
N PHE A 21 15.58 24.58 3.96
CA PHE A 21 15.30 25.64 4.93
C PHE A 21 16.53 25.98 5.79
N HIS A 22 17.61 25.22 5.66
CA HIS A 22 18.85 25.44 6.39
C HIS A 22 19.77 26.42 5.64
N GLN A 23 20.42 27.33 6.37
CA GLN A 23 21.51 28.14 5.85
C GLN A 23 22.64 28.17 6.87
N ASN A 24 23.85 27.89 6.38
CA ASN A 24 25.04 27.91 7.20
C ASN A 24 25.31 29.35 7.69
N GLY A 25 25.52 29.51 9.00
CA GLY A 25 25.79 30.80 9.63
C GLY A 25 24.56 31.58 10.11
N SER A 26 23.35 31.00 10.06
CA SER A 26 22.17 31.62 10.66
C SER A 26 22.26 31.71 12.19
N THR A 27 21.76 32.81 12.74
CA THR A 27 21.53 32.95 14.18
C THR A 27 20.41 32.00 14.64
N LEU A 28 20.35 31.73 15.95
CA LEU A 28 19.33 30.81 16.51
C LEU A 28 17.90 31.29 16.21
N SER A 29 17.65 32.59 16.24
CA SER A 29 16.35 33.18 15.93
C SER A 29 15.97 33.00 14.45
N GLU A 30 16.91 33.22 13.53
CA GLU A 30 16.69 33.00 12.09
C GLU A 30 16.44 31.52 11.78
N PHE A 31 17.19 30.61 12.41
CA PHE A 31 16.95 29.17 12.31
C PHE A 31 15.53 28.81 12.77
N TYR A 32 15.13 29.31 13.94
CA TYR A 32 13.81 29.03 14.51
C TYR A 32 12.67 29.47 13.58
N ILE A 33 12.75 30.69 13.02
CA ILE A 33 11.73 31.21 12.08
C ILE A 33 11.62 30.33 10.83
N ARG A 34 12.77 29.87 10.29
CA ARG A 34 12.79 28.98 9.12
C ARG A 34 12.26 27.59 9.42
N PHE A 35 12.56 27.08 10.61
CA PHE A 35 12.03 25.81 11.09
C PHE A 35 10.50 25.86 11.20
N GLU A 36 9.95 26.90 11.84
CA GLU A 36 8.50 27.09 11.93
C GLU A 36 7.85 27.18 10.53
N SER A 37 8.48 27.91 9.60
CA SER A 37 8.02 28.00 8.21
C SER A 37 8.01 26.63 7.49
N ALA A 38 9.02 25.80 7.74
CA ALA A 38 9.10 24.44 7.19
C ALA A 38 7.99 23.54 7.77
N MET A 39 7.75 23.64 9.08
CA MET A 39 6.67 22.92 9.77
C MET A 39 5.29 23.32 9.25
N ASP A 40 5.05 24.62 9.05
CA ASP A 40 3.79 25.13 8.49
C ASP A 40 3.57 24.64 7.06
N LYS A 41 4.62 24.64 6.23
CA LYS A 41 4.54 24.08 4.87
C LYS A 41 4.17 22.60 4.92
N GLN A 42 4.83 21.81 5.77
CA GLN A 42 4.53 20.38 5.92
C GLN A 42 3.08 20.14 6.39
N ARG A 43 2.61 20.92 7.38
CA ARG A 43 1.23 20.84 7.89
C ARG A 43 0.21 21.23 6.81
N ASN A 44 0.47 22.28 6.05
CA ASN A 44 -0.41 22.73 4.98
C ASN A 44 -0.51 21.69 3.86
N GLU A 45 0.62 21.13 3.43
CA GLU A 45 0.63 20.04 2.44
C GLU A 45 -0.11 18.81 2.94
N THR A 46 0.09 18.42 4.21
CA THR A 46 -0.64 17.29 4.81
C THR A 46 -2.14 17.56 4.85
N LYS A 47 -2.56 18.77 5.24
CA LYS A 47 -3.98 19.17 5.22
C LYS A 47 -4.57 19.11 3.81
N ARG A 48 -3.85 19.62 2.81
CA ARG A 48 -4.24 19.57 1.40
C ARG A 48 -4.42 18.14 0.92
N LEU A 49 -3.43 17.28 1.16
CA LEU A 49 -3.49 15.86 0.77
C LEU A 49 -4.64 15.12 1.47
N ASN A 50 -4.85 15.37 2.76
CA ASN A 50 -5.97 14.79 3.50
C ASN A 50 -7.31 15.27 2.95
N HIS A 51 -7.45 16.56 2.66
CA HIS A 51 -8.64 17.13 2.05
C HIS A 51 -8.90 16.51 0.67
N ASP A 52 -7.89 16.42 -0.19
CA ASP A 52 -8.00 15.84 -1.53
C ASP A 52 -8.35 14.34 -1.48
N CYS A 53 -7.90 13.63 -0.44
CA CYS A 53 -8.25 12.24 -0.20
C CYS A 53 -9.68 12.09 0.37
N ALA A 54 -10.11 13.00 1.25
CA ALA A 54 -11.43 12.96 1.89
C ALA A 54 -12.56 13.54 1.02
N SER A 55 -12.21 14.36 0.03
CA SER A 55 -13.17 15.08 -0.83
C SER A 55 -14.10 14.17 -1.61
N ALA A 56 -13.73 12.92 -1.90
CA ALA A 56 -14.59 11.96 -2.55
C ALA A 56 -14.12 10.52 -2.30
N LYS A 57 -15.08 9.60 -2.16
CA LYS A 57 -14.77 8.17 -2.22
C LYS A 57 -14.11 7.87 -3.57
N PRO A 58 -13.05 7.03 -3.60
CA PRO A 58 -12.48 6.59 -4.86
C PRO A 58 -13.55 5.91 -5.72
N ALA A 59 -13.46 6.11 -7.04
CA ALA A 59 -14.36 5.45 -7.97
C ALA A 59 -14.09 3.94 -8.02
N THR A 60 -15.10 3.13 -7.77
CA THR A 60 -15.05 1.68 -7.94
C THR A 60 -15.34 1.30 -9.39
N ILE A 61 -14.65 0.28 -9.89
CA ILE A 61 -14.81 -0.22 -11.27
C ILE A 61 -15.65 -1.49 -11.26
N SER A 62 -15.47 -2.35 -10.25
CA SER A 62 -16.29 -3.55 -10.07
C SER A 62 -17.28 -3.39 -8.92
N LYS A 63 -18.29 -4.29 -8.89
CA LYS A 63 -19.24 -4.42 -7.78
C LYS A 63 -18.78 -5.45 -6.73
N LEU A 64 -17.49 -5.73 -6.66
CA LEU A 64 -16.95 -6.65 -5.66
C LEU A 64 -16.92 -5.94 -4.30
N PHE A 65 -17.47 -6.58 -3.27
CA PHE A 65 -17.46 -6.05 -1.90
C PHE A 65 -16.05 -5.69 -1.41
N LEU A 66 -15.03 -6.41 -1.88
CA LEU A 66 -13.62 -6.13 -1.58
C LEU A 66 -13.16 -4.73 -2.04
N GLU A 67 -13.71 -4.18 -3.12
CA GLU A 67 -13.40 -2.82 -3.54
C GLU A 67 -14.02 -1.78 -2.61
N GLU A 68 -15.24 -2.01 -2.13
CA GLU A 68 -15.89 -1.10 -1.18
C GLU A 68 -15.14 -1.03 0.15
N ASP A 69 -14.78 -2.20 0.70
CA ASP A 69 -13.98 -2.29 1.93
C ASP A 69 -12.59 -1.63 1.73
N ALA A 70 -11.94 -1.87 0.60
CA ALA A 70 -10.64 -1.28 0.30
C ALA A 70 -10.72 0.25 0.15
N ALA A 71 -11.81 0.78 -0.42
CA ALA A 71 -12.02 2.22 -0.59
C ALA A 71 -12.22 2.95 0.76
N GLU A 72 -12.72 2.24 1.77
CA GLU A 72 -12.87 2.76 3.13
C GLU A 72 -11.60 2.64 3.96
N LEU A 73 -10.88 1.51 3.83
CA LEU A 73 -9.70 1.23 4.65
C LEU A 73 -8.43 1.95 4.17
N TYR A 74 -8.28 2.15 2.85
CA TYR A 74 -7.03 2.63 2.27
C TYR A 74 -7.13 4.05 1.73
N THR A 75 -5.99 4.75 1.71
CA THR A 75 -5.90 6.05 1.01
C THR A 75 -6.16 5.86 -0.48
N ARG A 76 -6.66 6.89 -1.16
CA ARG A 76 -7.00 6.83 -2.58
C ARG A 76 -5.88 6.29 -3.48
N ALA A 77 -4.63 6.65 -3.20
CA ALA A 77 -3.47 6.16 -3.96
C ALA A 77 -3.20 4.66 -3.74
N ILE A 78 -3.42 4.15 -2.53
CA ILE A 78 -3.27 2.73 -2.22
C ILE A 78 -4.48 1.95 -2.75
N PHE A 79 -5.69 2.50 -2.62
CA PHE A 79 -6.90 1.93 -3.18
C PHE A 79 -6.76 1.60 -4.67
N TYR A 80 -6.27 2.53 -5.50
CA TYR A 80 -6.15 2.25 -6.94
C TYR A 80 -5.17 1.11 -7.25
N LYS A 81 -4.08 0.98 -6.49
CA LYS A 81 -3.16 -0.17 -6.63
C LYS A 81 -3.84 -1.49 -6.24
N ILE A 82 -4.66 -1.47 -5.19
CA ILE A 82 -5.42 -2.64 -4.76
C ILE A 82 -6.50 -2.98 -5.78
N GLN A 83 -7.20 -1.98 -6.33
CA GLN A 83 -8.21 -2.15 -7.36
C GLN A 83 -7.63 -2.83 -8.61
N GLU A 84 -6.44 -2.44 -9.05
CA GLU A 84 -5.73 -3.12 -10.15
C GLU A 84 -5.49 -4.60 -9.85
N GLU A 85 -5.04 -4.95 -8.64
CA GLU A 85 -4.81 -6.34 -8.23
C GLU A 85 -6.13 -7.14 -8.11
N ILE A 86 -7.22 -6.51 -7.63
CA ILE A 86 -8.55 -7.13 -7.56
C ILE A 86 -9.06 -7.45 -8.98
N LEU A 87 -8.96 -6.50 -9.90
CA LEU A 87 -9.39 -6.67 -11.28
C LEU A 87 -8.55 -7.74 -12.00
N ALA A 88 -7.23 -7.71 -11.81
CA ALA A 88 -6.34 -8.75 -12.34
C ALA A 88 -6.71 -10.14 -11.77
N ALA A 89 -6.96 -10.25 -10.47
CA ALA A 89 -7.40 -11.51 -9.86
C ALA A 89 -8.72 -12.02 -10.46
N ARG A 90 -9.69 -11.12 -10.69
CA ARG A 90 -10.98 -11.47 -11.31
C ARG A 90 -10.83 -11.96 -12.76
N ASP A 91 -10.07 -11.22 -13.55
CA ASP A 91 -10.04 -11.41 -15.01
C ASP A 91 -9.01 -12.46 -15.43
N ASP A 92 -7.89 -12.57 -14.71
CA ASP A 92 -6.75 -13.40 -15.11
C ASP A 92 -6.62 -14.71 -14.31
N MET A 93 -7.22 -14.85 -13.13
CA MET A 93 -7.13 -16.10 -12.36
C MET A 93 -8.19 -17.12 -12.79
N ARG A 94 -7.78 -18.39 -12.89
CA ARG A 94 -8.65 -19.52 -13.26
C ARG A 94 -8.44 -20.71 -12.34
N ILE A 95 -9.53 -21.38 -11.98
CA ILE A 95 -9.47 -22.67 -11.29
C ILE A 95 -9.09 -23.74 -12.31
N GLN A 96 -7.98 -24.44 -12.09
CA GLN A 96 -7.57 -25.59 -12.89
C GLN A 96 -8.16 -26.89 -12.34
N THR A 97 -8.12 -27.06 -11.03
CA THR A 97 -8.52 -28.32 -10.40
C THR A 97 -9.19 -28.05 -9.06
N ILE A 98 -10.21 -28.84 -8.77
CA ILE A 98 -10.92 -28.85 -7.50
C ILE A 98 -10.60 -30.20 -6.86
N GLY A 99 -9.86 -30.15 -5.76
CA GLY A 99 -9.50 -31.32 -4.97
C GLY A 99 -10.70 -31.86 -4.16
N PRO A 100 -10.57 -33.08 -3.62
CA PRO A 100 -11.56 -33.63 -2.71
C PRO A 100 -11.68 -32.78 -1.45
N GLU A 101 -12.85 -32.81 -0.81
CA GLU A 101 -13.04 -32.20 0.51
C GLU A 101 -12.48 -33.14 1.58
N ILE A 102 -11.46 -32.69 2.31
CA ILE A 102 -10.81 -33.46 3.38
C ILE A 102 -10.96 -32.66 4.67
N ASN A 103 -11.53 -33.28 5.71
CA ASN A 103 -11.78 -32.63 7.01
C ASN A 103 -12.59 -31.33 6.93
N GLY A 104 -13.53 -31.23 5.98
CA GLY A 104 -14.35 -30.02 5.78
C GLY A 104 -13.61 -28.87 5.07
N MET A 105 -12.44 -29.16 4.49
CA MET A 105 -11.63 -28.21 3.74
C MET A 105 -11.55 -28.63 2.28
N LYS A 106 -11.82 -27.69 1.38
CA LYS A 106 -11.81 -27.91 -0.06
C LYS A 106 -10.62 -27.20 -0.68
N CYS A 107 -9.79 -27.97 -1.38
CA CYS A 107 -8.58 -27.45 -2.02
C CYS A 107 -8.85 -27.08 -3.48
N TYR A 108 -8.35 -25.92 -3.88
CA TYR A 108 -8.44 -25.39 -5.23
C TYR A 108 -7.04 -25.11 -5.74
N GLU A 109 -6.73 -25.59 -6.94
CA GLU A 109 -5.54 -25.19 -7.67
C GLU A 109 -5.93 -24.10 -8.67
N MET A 110 -5.38 -22.92 -8.47
CA MET A 110 -5.61 -21.74 -9.29
C MET A 110 -4.37 -21.40 -10.10
N LYS A 111 -4.56 -20.91 -11.31
CA LYS A 111 -3.49 -20.46 -12.20
C LYS A 111 -3.83 -19.10 -12.77
N ASP A 112 -2.83 -18.25 -12.85
CA ASP A 112 -2.90 -16.98 -13.56
C ASP A 112 -2.68 -17.24 -15.05
N VAL A 113 -3.58 -16.74 -15.90
CA VAL A 113 -3.52 -16.94 -17.36
C VAL A 113 -2.33 -16.21 -17.98
N LYS A 114 -1.88 -15.10 -17.39
CA LYS A 114 -0.75 -14.29 -17.86
C LYS A 114 0.59 -14.82 -17.34
N ILE A 115 0.63 -15.34 -16.10
CA ILE A 115 1.85 -15.88 -15.51
C ILE A 115 1.97 -17.38 -15.77
N LYS A 116 2.84 -17.74 -16.71
CA LYS A 116 3.18 -19.15 -16.97
C LYS A 116 3.92 -19.76 -15.77
N ASP A 117 3.64 -21.04 -15.51
CA ASP A 117 4.31 -21.88 -14.51
C ASP A 117 4.10 -21.52 -13.02
N LYS A 118 3.17 -20.61 -12.70
CA LYS A 118 2.79 -20.33 -11.32
C LYS A 118 1.43 -20.91 -10.98
N ILE A 119 1.39 -21.80 -10.00
CA ILE A 119 0.17 -22.41 -9.45
C ILE A 119 0.00 -21.92 -8.02
N PHE A 120 -1.23 -21.57 -7.66
CA PHE A 120 -1.62 -21.15 -6.33
C PHE A 120 -2.59 -22.18 -5.77
N GLN A 121 -2.25 -22.73 -4.61
CA GLN A 121 -3.18 -23.53 -3.82
C GLN A 121 -3.99 -22.61 -2.90
N VAL A 122 -5.30 -22.80 -2.91
CA VAL A 122 -6.25 -22.14 -2.02
C VAL A 122 -7.07 -23.21 -1.31
N GLU A 123 -7.08 -23.19 0.00
CA GLU A 123 -7.82 -24.15 0.81
C GLU A 123 -8.93 -23.41 1.54
N VAL A 124 -10.18 -23.79 1.30
CA VAL A 124 -11.34 -23.08 1.81
C VAL A 124 -12.13 -24.01 2.73
N SER A 125 -12.36 -23.56 3.96
CA SER A 125 -13.31 -24.14 4.89
C SER A 125 -14.56 -23.26 4.99
N ARG A 126 -15.53 -23.63 5.82
CA ARG A 126 -16.73 -22.80 6.04
C ARG A 126 -16.44 -21.44 6.67
N THR A 127 -15.33 -21.32 7.41
CA THR A 127 -15.05 -20.14 8.25
C THR A 127 -13.75 -19.44 7.90
N HIS A 128 -12.80 -20.13 7.25
CA HIS A 128 -11.48 -19.59 6.93
C HIS A 128 -11.02 -20.07 5.57
N ALA A 129 -10.15 -19.28 4.93
CA ALA A 129 -9.45 -19.66 3.71
C ALA A 129 -7.94 -19.48 3.92
N ASN A 130 -7.16 -20.47 3.50
CA ASN A 130 -5.71 -20.45 3.47
C ASN A 130 -5.22 -20.26 2.03
N PHE A 131 -4.27 -19.35 1.84
CA PHE A 131 -3.71 -19.03 0.52
C PHE A 131 -2.22 -19.32 0.52
N SER A 132 -1.74 -20.04 -0.49
CA SER A 132 -0.30 -20.29 -0.70
C SER A 132 0.49 -19.04 -1.12
N CYS A 133 -0.18 -17.98 -1.57
CA CYS A 133 0.48 -16.75 -2.01
C CYS A 133 0.95 -15.91 -0.81
N LYS A 134 2.26 -15.82 -0.60
CA LYS A 134 2.88 -14.91 0.39
C LYS A 134 3.08 -13.49 -0.17
N LYS A 135 2.17 -13.00 -1.03
CA LYS A 135 2.37 -11.70 -1.71
C LYS A 135 2.31 -10.52 -0.72
N PHE A 136 1.64 -10.70 0.42
CA PHE A 136 1.56 -9.72 1.50
C PHE A 136 2.04 -10.39 2.80
N LEU A 137 3.33 -10.21 3.12
CA LEU A 137 3.80 -10.32 4.49
C LEU A 137 3.36 -9.03 5.18
N MET A 138 2.45 -9.16 6.15
CA MET A 138 2.16 -8.09 7.10
C MET A 138 3.22 -8.07 8.19
#